data_AF-J0PEM6-F1
#
_entry.id   AF-J0PEM6-F1
#
_cell.length_a   1.000
_cell.length_b   1.000
_cell.length_c   1.000
_cell.angle_alpha   90.00
_cell.angle_beta   90.00
_cell.angle_gamma   90.00
#
_symmetry.space_group_name_H-M   'P 1'
#
loop_
_entity.id
_entity.type
_entity.pdbx_description
1 polymer ?
#
loop_
_entity_poly.entity_id
_entity_poly.type
_entity_poly.pdbx_seq_one_letter_code
_entity_poly.pdbx_strand_id
1 'polypeptide(L)'
;MKFYTYSGETAAEALKIAQSHHGVDTLVFKTQEIRKKTLTSSGLYEIVVAVEEESENKKAPLIPESLYDEELNEEDVVMQLSSTVEEMRKLAGVSSNQRNYSFSKNKTPLEKDAPLEDAPLEANKQDALLQALKDEANHKKEREKREVKQEEEIKDINAQLSKIRDSLKLIQNMFWDEKNPNSVNIPQEFAEIYKLAKQSGMKSSHLDEIMQLSLELMPLRMRENSVTIKRYFREVLRKMILCRPEDLNLRQKRILMLVGPTGVGKTTTLAKLAARYSRMLAKKYKVGIITLDNYRIGALEQLSWYANKMKMSIEAVIDAKDFAKEIEALEYCDFILVDTTGHSQYDKEKIAGLKEFIDGGYNIDVSLVLSVTTKYEDMKDIYDSFGVLGIDTLIFTKLDESRGLGNLFSLVHESQKPISYLSVGQEVPMDLKVATNEYLVDCMLDGFSNPNKEQA
;
A
#
# COMPACT_ATOMS: atom_id res chain seq x y z
N MET A 1 -17.05 25.84 -26.03
CA MET A 1 -17.62 24.49 -25.85
C MET A 1 -18.00 23.84 -27.18
N LYS A 2 -17.69 22.55 -27.35
CA LYS A 2 -18.35 21.59 -28.25
C LYS A 2 -19.11 20.56 -27.41
N PHE A 3 -20.20 20.01 -27.95
CA PHE A 3 -21.02 19.01 -27.26
C PHE A 3 -20.83 17.63 -27.88
N TYR A 4 -20.65 16.61 -27.05
CA TYR A 4 -20.45 15.23 -27.45
C TYR A 4 -21.37 14.30 -26.65
N THR A 5 -21.93 13.29 -27.33
CA THR A 5 -22.94 12.39 -26.76
C THR A 5 -22.37 10.98 -26.59
N TYR A 6 -22.53 10.41 -25.39
CA TYR A 6 -22.02 9.09 -25.01
C TYR A 6 -23.12 8.27 -24.34
N SER A 7 -23.10 6.94 -24.50
CA SER A 7 -24.07 6.04 -23.87
C SER A 7 -23.42 4.82 -23.22
N GLY A 8 -24.12 4.23 -22.25
CA GLY A 8 -23.68 3.09 -21.44
C GLY A 8 -24.82 2.48 -20.64
N GLU A 9 -24.59 1.35 -19.96
CA GLU A 9 -25.63 0.67 -19.16
C GLU A 9 -25.95 1.43 -17.87
N THR A 10 -25.05 2.32 -17.44
CA THR A 10 -25.24 3.29 -16.37
C THR A 10 -24.72 4.67 -16.77
N ALA A 11 -25.26 5.74 -16.18
CA ALA A 11 -24.75 7.10 -16.43
C ALA A 11 -23.28 7.28 -16.02
N ALA A 12 -22.81 6.57 -14.99
CA ALA A 12 -21.41 6.60 -14.55
C ALA A 12 -20.46 5.92 -15.55
N GLU A 13 -20.91 4.86 -16.21
CA GLU A 13 -20.16 4.20 -17.28
C GLU A 13 -20.08 5.07 -18.53
N ALA A 14 -21.20 5.67 -18.96
CA ALA A 14 -21.22 6.64 -20.06
C ALA A 14 -20.30 7.85 -19.76
N LEU A 15 -20.25 8.31 -18.51
CA LEU A 15 -19.35 9.38 -18.06
C LEU A 15 -17.88 8.95 -18.08
N LYS A 16 -17.56 7.73 -17.64
CA LYS A 16 -16.20 7.20 -17.69
C LYS A 16 -15.68 7.07 -19.14
N ILE A 17 -16.57 6.75 -20.08
CA ILE A 17 -16.25 6.76 -21.52
C ILE A 17 -15.99 8.19 -22.01
N ALA A 18 -16.86 9.15 -21.68
CA ALA A 18 -16.65 10.55 -22.03
C ALA A 18 -15.34 11.12 -21.46
N GLN A 19 -15.03 10.83 -20.19
CA GLN A 19 -13.79 11.22 -19.51
C GLN A 19 -12.54 10.59 -20.15
N SER A 20 -12.62 9.33 -20.62
CA SER A 20 -11.50 8.69 -21.32
C SER A 20 -11.19 9.30 -22.69
N HIS A 21 -12.16 9.96 -23.32
CA HIS A 21 -12.00 10.63 -24.62
C HIS A 21 -11.67 12.11 -24.53
N HIS A 22 -12.06 12.80 -23.45
CA HIS A 22 -12.00 14.26 -23.34
C HIS A 22 -11.38 14.80 -22.04
N GLY A 23 -10.91 13.93 -21.13
CA GLY A 23 -10.31 14.33 -19.85
C GLY A 23 -11.31 14.36 -18.69
N VAL A 24 -10.76 14.48 -17.48
CA VAL A 24 -11.53 14.39 -16.22
C VAL A 24 -12.51 15.57 -16.08
N ASP A 25 -12.10 16.75 -16.57
CA ASP A 25 -12.81 18.04 -16.48
C ASP A 25 -14.02 18.17 -17.45
N THR A 26 -14.63 17.04 -17.83
CA THR A 26 -15.78 16.99 -18.73
C THR A 26 -17.08 17.38 -18.02
N LEU A 27 -17.58 18.58 -18.30
CA LEU A 27 -18.84 19.07 -17.76
C LEU A 27 -20.04 18.33 -18.37
N VAL A 28 -20.76 17.57 -17.55
CA VAL A 28 -22.02 16.90 -17.95
C VAL A 28 -23.12 17.94 -18.11
N PHE A 29 -23.51 18.22 -19.36
CA PHE A 29 -24.54 19.20 -19.69
C PHE A 29 -25.96 18.62 -19.55
N LYS A 30 -26.14 17.33 -19.87
CA LYS A 30 -27.43 16.64 -19.76
C LYS A 30 -27.23 15.13 -19.60
N THR A 31 -28.02 14.51 -18.72
CA THR A 31 -28.16 13.05 -18.61
C THR A 31 -29.61 12.67 -18.94
N GLN A 32 -29.81 11.61 -19.73
CA GLN A 32 -31.13 11.10 -20.10
C GLN A 32 -31.17 9.58 -19.99
N GLU A 33 -32.16 9.06 -19.28
CA GLU A 33 -32.45 7.63 -19.19
C GLU A 33 -33.29 7.21 -20.41
N ILE A 34 -32.72 6.36 -21.27
CA ILE A 34 -33.37 5.86 -22.49
C ILE A 34 -34.08 4.54 -22.22
N ARG A 35 -33.51 3.67 -21.37
CA ARG A 35 -34.13 2.41 -20.93
C ARG A 35 -33.77 2.11 -19.47
N LYS A 36 -34.78 1.86 -18.64
CA LYS A 36 -34.60 1.33 -17.28
C LYS A 36 -34.11 -0.12 -17.31
N LYS A 37 -33.15 -0.45 -16.45
CA LYS A 37 -32.66 -1.82 -16.27
C LYS A 37 -33.78 -2.73 -15.75
N THR A 38 -33.91 -3.91 -16.33
CA THR A 38 -34.87 -4.94 -15.94
C THR A 38 -34.16 -6.28 -15.72
N LEU A 39 -34.87 -7.29 -15.23
CA LEU A 39 -34.34 -8.65 -15.03
C LEU A 39 -33.84 -9.32 -16.32
N THR A 40 -34.25 -8.84 -17.50
CA THR A 40 -33.92 -9.45 -18.81
C THR A 40 -33.28 -8.48 -19.80
N SER A 41 -33.09 -7.21 -19.45
CA SER A 41 -32.36 -6.24 -20.29
C SER A 41 -31.64 -5.19 -19.45
N SER A 42 -30.43 -4.84 -19.87
CA SER A 42 -29.63 -3.82 -19.20
C SER A 42 -30.23 -2.43 -19.31
N GLY A 43 -29.78 -1.52 -18.45
CA GLY A 43 -30.10 -0.10 -18.59
C GLY A 43 -29.53 0.47 -19.89
N LEU A 44 -30.01 1.65 -20.27
CA LEU A 44 -29.34 2.47 -21.29
C LEU A 44 -29.51 3.93 -20.90
N TYR A 45 -28.41 4.59 -20.62
CA TYR A 45 -28.32 6.01 -20.32
C TYR A 45 -27.51 6.68 -21.41
N GLU A 46 -27.91 7.89 -21.76
CA GLU A 46 -27.24 8.76 -22.72
C GLU A 46 -26.89 10.06 -22.00
N ILE A 47 -25.63 10.50 -22.12
CA ILE A 47 -25.14 11.77 -21.57
C ILE A 47 -24.64 12.65 -22.70
N VAL A 48 -24.81 13.96 -22.54
CA VAL A 48 -24.19 14.99 -23.37
C VAL A 48 -23.19 15.73 -22.50
N VAL A 49 -21.90 15.68 -22.86
CA VAL A 49 -20.83 16.45 -22.21
C VAL A 49 -20.47 17.68 -23.03
N ALA A 50 -20.11 18.76 -22.34
CA ALA A 50 -19.53 19.95 -22.92
C ALA A 50 -18.01 19.93 -22.72
N VAL A 51 -17.26 20.21 -23.78
CA VAL A 51 -15.79 20.25 -23.78
C VAL A 51 -15.32 21.62 -24.25
N GLU A 52 -14.43 22.26 -23.51
CA GLU A 52 -13.80 23.52 -23.90
C GLU A 52 -12.48 23.27 -24.64
N GLU A 53 -12.09 24.18 -25.53
CA GLU A 53 -10.82 24.09 -26.27
C GLU A 53 -9.91 25.20 -25.74
N GLU A 54 -9.00 24.85 -24.83
CA GLU A 54 -8.01 25.80 -24.33
C GLU A 54 -6.95 26.14 -25.38
N SER A 55 -6.44 27.37 -25.30
CA SER A 55 -5.29 27.84 -26.09
C SER A 55 -4.28 28.51 -25.15
N GLU A 56 -3.02 28.57 -25.58
CA GLU A 56 -1.90 28.66 -24.63
C GLU A 56 -1.85 29.94 -23.74
N ASN A 57 -1.41 29.71 -22.50
CA ASN A 57 -0.39 30.48 -21.77
C ASN A 57 -0.83 31.54 -20.71
N LYS A 58 -0.17 31.42 -19.53
CA LYS A 58 0.09 32.41 -18.44
C LYS A 58 -0.86 32.53 -17.22
N LYS A 59 -0.29 32.08 -16.10
CA LYS A 59 -0.28 32.69 -14.74
C LYS A 59 -1.61 32.98 -14.02
N ALA A 60 -1.77 32.34 -12.86
CA ALA A 60 -2.68 32.74 -11.77
C ALA A 60 -2.35 34.15 -11.23
N PRO A 61 -3.31 34.81 -10.52
CA PRO A 61 -3.41 34.55 -9.08
C PRO A 61 -4.81 34.65 -8.42
N LEU A 62 -4.89 34.00 -7.24
CA LEU A 62 -5.72 34.31 -6.06
C LEU A 62 -7.17 33.77 -5.90
N ILE A 63 -7.47 33.60 -4.61
CA ILE A 63 -8.52 32.83 -3.90
C ILE A 63 -9.51 33.86 -3.31
N PRO A 64 -10.84 33.62 -3.31
CA PRO A 64 -11.45 32.82 -2.25
C PRO A 64 -12.62 31.92 -2.64
N GLU A 65 -12.49 30.64 -2.30
CA GLU A 65 -13.62 29.73 -2.11
C GLU A 65 -13.71 29.43 -0.60
N SER A 66 -14.90 29.59 -0.02
CA SER A 66 -15.21 29.30 1.37
C SER A 66 -16.59 28.68 1.44
N LEU A 67 -16.73 27.59 2.22
CA LEU A 67 -17.89 26.67 2.34
C LEU A 67 -17.69 25.31 1.62
N TYR A 68 -16.74 24.51 2.09
CA TYR A 68 -16.83 23.04 2.09
C TYR A 68 -16.34 22.50 3.45
N ASP A 69 -16.84 21.33 3.85
CA ASP A 69 -16.89 20.85 5.24
C ASP A 69 -15.57 20.27 5.80
N GLU A 70 -15.57 19.99 7.12
CA GLU A 70 -14.42 19.47 7.87
C GLU A 70 -14.11 17.98 7.56
N GLU A 71 -13.48 17.70 6.42
CA GLU A 71 -12.80 16.41 6.21
C GLU A 71 -11.36 16.40 6.77
N LEU A 72 -10.94 15.24 7.30
CA LEU A 72 -9.64 15.05 7.95
C LEU A 72 -8.51 15.00 6.92
N ASN A 73 -7.77 16.10 6.80
CA ASN A 73 -6.70 16.31 5.82
C ASN A 73 -5.66 15.16 5.81
N GLU A 74 -5.36 14.60 4.64
CA GLU A 74 -4.43 13.48 4.51
C GLU A 74 -2.99 13.86 4.88
N GLU A 75 -2.61 15.13 4.66
CA GLU A 75 -1.29 15.65 5.00
C GLU A 75 -1.00 15.57 6.51
N ASP A 76 -1.99 15.82 7.38
CA ASP A 76 -1.82 15.74 8.84
C ASP A 76 -1.55 14.29 9.29
N VAL A 77 -2.23 13.31 8.67
CA VAL A 77 -2.04 11.88 8.95
C VAL A 77 -0.65 11.43 8.48
N VAL A 78 -0.24 11.83 7.26
CA VAL A 78 1.10 11.53 6.72
C VAL A 78 2.20 12.19 7.54
N MET A 79 2.00 13.43 8.00
CA MET A 79 2.98 14.18 8.79
C MET A 79 3.18 13.55 10.17
N GLN A 80 2.10 13.23 10.90
CA GLN A 80 2.18 12.53 12.19
C GLN A 80 2.80 11.13 12.04
N LEU A 81 2.44 10.40 10.97
CA LEU A 81 3.05 9.12 10.62
C LEU A 81 4.52 9.21 10.15
N SER A 82 5.07 10.41 9.94
CA SER A 82 6.49 10.60 9.64
C SER A 82 7.31 10.81 10.91
N SER A 83 6.86 11.69 11.82
CA SER A 83 7.54 11.96 13.10
C SER A 83 7.61 10.72 13.98
N THR A 84 6.52 9.97 14.12
CA THR A 84 6.48 8.73 14.91
C THR A 84 7.44 7.66 14.36
N VAL A 85 7.69 7.66 13.04
CA VAL A 85 8.57 6.68 12.38
C VAL A 85 10.04 7.10 12.43
N GLU A 86 10.33 8.41 12.52
CA GLU A 86 11.67 8.87 12.93
C GLU A 86 11.96 8.54 14.41
N GLU A 87 10.96 8.46 15.27
CA GLU A 87 11.10 7.98 16.65
C GLU A 87 11.31 6.46 16.72
N MET A 88 10.56 5.66 15.92
CA MET A 88 10.85 4.23 15.72
C MET A 88 12.30 3.99 15.28
N ARG A 89 12.80 4.78 14.30
CA ARG A 89 14.20 4.67 13.82
C ARG A 89 15.24 5.02 14.88
N LYS A 90 14.94 5.92 15.81
CA LYS A 90 15.83 6.26 16.95
C LYS A 90 15.83 5.16 18.01
N LEU A 91 14.66 4.58 18.32
CA LEU A 91 14.55 3.39 19.18
C LEU A 91 15.29 2.17 18.58
N ALA A 92 15.30 2.05 17.24
CA ALA A 92 16.06 1.05 16.49
C ALA A 92 17.54 1.45 16.20
N GLY A 93 18.05 2.55 16.78
CA GLY A 93 19.48 2.87 16.78
C GLY A 93 20.06 3.54 15.51
N VAL A 94 19.24 4.17 14.66
CA VAL A 94 19.71 4.81 13.40
C VAL A 94 19.81 6.34 13.54
N SER A 95 20.91 6.93 13.07
CA SER A 95 21.22 8.37 13.18
C SER A 95 20.69 9.22 12.01
N SER A 96 20.69 10.56 12.18
CA SER A 96 19.72 11.47 11.57
C SER A 96 20.29 12.59 10.68
N ASN A 97 19.40 13.29 9.96
CA ASN A 97 19.48 14.75 9.76
C ASN A 97 18.14 15.34 9.28
N GLN A 98 17.70 16.45 9.88
CA GLN A 98 16.47 17.20 9.58
C GLN A 98 16.75 18.69 9.33
N ARG A 99 15.81 19.43 8.71
CA ARG A 99 15.68 20.89 8.79
C ARG A 99 14.20 21.31 8.80
N ASN A 100 13.86 22.33 9.58
CA ASN A 100 12.48 22.76 9.88
C ASN A 100 12.12 24.10 9.23
N TYR A 101 10.82 24.41 9.11
CA TYR A 101 10.27 25.79 9.09
C TYR A 101 8.84 25.83 9.67
N SER A 102 8.29 27.03 9.95
CA SER A 102 7.04 27.24 10.72
C SER A 102 6.35 28.60 10.42
N PHE A 103 5.21 28.90 11.10
CA PHE A 103 4.25 30.04 11.01
C PHE A 103 2.90 29.68 10.31
N SER A 104 1.74 30.32 10.53
CA SER A 104 1.16 31.11 11.67
C SER A 104 -0.35 31.43 11.38
N LYS A 105 -1.05 32.26 12.18
CA LYS A 105 -2.44 32.73 11.91
C LYS A 105 -2.69 34.21 12.33
N ASN A 106 -3.65 34.88 11.66
CA ASN A 106 -4.39 36.08 12.16
C ASN A 106 -5.72 36.35 11.39
N LYS A 107 -6.46 37.47 11.64
CA LYS A 107 -7.94 37.60 11.51
C LYS A 107 -8.52 38.87 10.78
N THR A 108 -9.83 38.82 10.41
CA THR A 108 -10.90 39.91 10.40
C THR A 108 -10.86 41.07 9.36
N PRO A 109 -11.88 41.99 9.18
CA PRO A 109 -13.40 41.94 9.19
C PRO A 109 -14.16 42.88 8.14
N LEU A 110 -15.53 43.02 8.23
CA LEU A 110 -16.47 44.18 7.88
C LEU A 110 -17.39 44.22 6.58
N GLU A 111 -18.71 44.49 6.79
CA GLU A 111 -19.70 45.52 6.18
C GLU A 111 -19.89 45.75 4.63
N LYS A 112 -20.93 46.38 3.97
CA LYS A 112 -22.28 47.06 4.19
C LYS A 112 -22.97 47.46 2.82
N ASP A 113 -24.15 48.09 2.56
CA ASP A 113 -25.51 48.38 3.19
C ASP A 113 -26.55 48.97 2.14
N ALA A 114 -27.89 48.91 2.38
CA ALA A 114 -29.04 49.75 1.84
C ALA A 114 -29.32 49.91 0.29
N PRO A 115 -30.38 50.60 -0.27
CA PRO A 115 -31.52 51.39 0.29
C PRO A 115 -32.97 51.12 -0.31
N LEU A 116 -33.89 52.13 -0.34
CA LEU A 116 -35.38 52.07 -0.45
C LEU A 116 -36.02 53.09 -1.45
N GLU A 117 -37.33 52.98 -1.76
CA GLU A 117 -38.23 54.05 -2.28
C GLU A 117 -39.74 53.79 -1.93
N ASP A 118 -40.61 54.82 -2.01
CA ASP A 118 -41.98 54.93 -1.41
C ASP A 118 -43.16 54.54 -2.38
N ALA A 119 -44.49 54.71 -2.19
CA ALA A 119 -45.34 55.61 -1.34
C ALA A 119 -46.77 55.04 -0.94
N PRO A 120 -47.98 55.68 -1.08
CA PRO A 120 -48.81 55.94 0.12
C PRO A 120 -50.35 55.65 0.09
N LEU A 121 -51.00 55.83 1.27
CA LEU A 121 -52.47 55.92 1.56
C LEU A 121 -53.30 54.61 1.45
N GLU A 122 -54.33 54.31 2.26
CA GLU A 122 -55.15 55.06 3.25
C GLU A 122 -55.29 54.33 4.63
N ALA A 123 -56.02 54.91 5.59
CA ALA A 123 -56.14 54.41 6.97
C ALA A 123 -57.55 53.93 7.37
N ASN A 124 -57.66 52.69 7.87
CA ASN A 124 -58.63 52.25 8.91
C ASN A 124 -58.43 50.76 9.26
N LYS A 125 -57.36 50.39 10.00
CA LYS A 125 -57.15 49.01 10.49
C LYS A 125 -56.09 48.80 11.59
N GLN A 126 -55.58 49.87 12.20
CA GLN A 126 -54.35 49.78 13.01
C GLN A 126 -54.51 48.95 14.31
N ASP A 127 -55.58 49.13 15.09
CA ASP A 127 -55.67 48.51 16.42
C ASP A 127 -55.75 46.97 16.39
N ALA A 128 -56.50 46.40 15.44
CA ALA A 128 -56.64 44.95 15.31
C ALA A 128 -55.32 44.26 14.91
N LEU A 129 -54.53 44.91 14.04
CA LEU A 129 -53.24 44.38 13.60
C LEU A 129 -52.18 44.44 14.72
N LEU A 130 -52.20 45.54 15.50
CA LEU A 130 -51.27 45.78 16.61
C LEU A 130 -51.51 44.86 17.82
N GLN A 131 -52.65 44.17 17.86
CA GLN A 131 -52.96 43.15 18.87
C GLN A 131 -52.50 41.76 18.40
N ALA A 132 -52.85 41.33 17.18
CA ALA A 132 -52.40 40.06 16.60
C ALA A 132 -50.86 39.91 16.60
N LEU A 133 -50.13 40.98 16.21
CA LEU A 133 -48.67 40.99 16.20
C LEU A 133 -48.04 40.83 17.60
N LYS A 134 -48.75 41.16 18.69
CA LYS A 134 -48.26 40.95 20.07
C LYS A 134 -48.44 39.51 20.52
N ASP A 135 -49.54 38.89 20.14
CA ASP A 135 -49.84 37.51 20.51
C ASP A 135 -48.95 36.52 19.74
N GLU A 136 -48.67 36.77 18.46
CA GLU A 136 -47.65 36.04 17.71
C GLU A 136 -46.25 36.20 18.31
N ALA A 137 -45.86 37.42 18.70
CA ALA A 137 -44.56 37.70 19.32
C ALA A 137 -44.39 37.01 20.70
N ASN A 138 -45.47 36.85 21.46
CA ASN A 138 -45.46 36.08 22.71
C ASN A 138 -45.36 34.56 22.44
N HIS A 139 -46.19 34.01 21.54
CA HIS A 139 -46.11 32.59 21.19
C HIS A 139 -44.77 32.18 20.59
N LYS A 140 -44.12 33.07 19.82
CA LYS A 140 -42.76 32.82 19.32
C LYS A 140 -41.73 32.74 20.45
N LYS A 141 -41.75 33.69 21.39
CA LYS A 141 -40.87 33.68 22.58
C LYS A 141 -41.11 32.48 23.51
N GLU A 142 -42.33 31.94 23.57
CA GLU A 142 -42.60 30.71 24.32
C GLU A 142 -42.10 29.45 23.60
N ARG A 143 -42.10 29.40 22.27
CA ARG A 143 -41.46 28.32 21.50
C ARG A 143 -39.94 28.34 21.67
N GLU A 144 -39.31 29.49 21.42
CA GLU A 144 -37.86 29.69 21.55
C GLU A 144 -37.37 29.26 22.96
N LYS A 145 -38.13 29.59 24.02
CA LYS A 145 -37.82 29.14 25.39
C LYS A 145 -38.00 27.64 25.65
N ARG A 146 -38.86 26.94 24.92
CA ARG A 146 -39.03 25.48 25.04
C ARG A 146 -37.93 24.74 24.27
N GLU A 147 -37.60 25.22 23.08
CA GLU A 147 -36.55 24.67 22.22
C GLU A 147 -35.18 24.78 22.88
N VAL A 148 -34.81 25.96 23.43
CA VAL A 148 -33.58 26.15 24.22
C VAL A 148 -33.52 25.21 25.43
N LYS A 149 -34.64 25.02 26.14
CA LYS A 149 -34.68 24.13 27.32
C LYS A 149 -34.55 22.64 26.94
N GLN A 150 -35.09 22.23 25.79
CA GLN A 150 -34.85 20.87 25.27
C GLN A 150 -33.40 20.67 24.83
N GLU A 151 -32.74 21.69 24.24
CA GLU A 151 -31.29 21.60 23.99
C GLU A 151 -30.47 21.47 25.28
N GLU A 152 -30.81 22.21 26.34
CA GLU A 152 -30.14 22.09 27.64
C GLU A 152 -30.33 20.68 28.23
N GLU A 153 -31.55 20.15 28.24
CA GLU A 153 -31.84 18.80 28.71
C GLU A 153 -31.10 17.72 27.89
N ILE A 154 -31.00 17.88 26.56
CA ILE A 154 -30.24 16.98 25.67
C ILE A 154 -28.72 17.10 25.91
N LYS A 155 -28.19 18.31 26.14
CA LYS A 155 -26.77 18.52 26.49
C LYS A 155 -26.42 17.86 27.81
N ASP A 156 -27.29 17.95 28.81
CA ASP A 156 -27.07 17.34 30.13
C ASP A 156 -27.18 15.80 30.09
N ILE A 157 -28.10 15.24 29.30
CA ILE A 157 -28.16 13.79 29.02
C ILE A 157 -26.87 13.32 28.35
N ASN A 158 -26.37 14.03 27.34
CA ASN A 158 -25.10 13.69 26.68
C ASN A 158 -23.89 13.81 27.63
N ALA A 159 -23.87 14.80 28.52
CA ALA A 159 -22.84 14.94 29.54
C ALA A 159 -22.90 13.80 30.60
N GLN A 160 -24.09 13.30 30.92
CA GLN A 160 -24.25 12.13 31.78
C GLN A 160 -23.81 10.84 31.06
N LEU A 161 -24.15 10.67 29.78
CA LEU A 161 -23.69 9.55 28.96
C LEU A 161 -22.16 9.53 28.78
N SER A 162 -21.51 10.70 28.66
CA SER A 162 -20.04 10.81 28.74
C SER A 162 -19.52 10.27 30.06
N LYS A 163 -20.02 10.77 31.20
CA LYS A 163 -19.58 10.32 32.54
C LYS A 163 -19.79 8.82 32.76
N ILE A 164 -20.86 8.24 32.23
CA ILE A 164 -21.10 6.79 32.23
C ILE A 164 -20.10 6.06 31.32
N ARG A 165 -19.86 6.55 30.09
CA ARG A 165 -18.85 5.99 29.16
C ARG A 165 -17.45 6.02 29.77
N ASP A 166 -17.09 7.09 30.48
CA ASP A 166 -15.78 7.26 31.12
C ASP A 166 -15.66 6.44 32.42
N SER A 167 -16.77 6.25 33.15
CA SER A 167 -16.84 5.28 34.26
C SER A 167 -16.72 3.83 33.78
N LEU A 168 -17.32 3.49 32.64
CA LEU A 168 -17.17 2.19 31.99
C LEU A 168 -15.75 1.97 31.47
N LYS A 169 -15.06 3.00 30.94
CA LYS A 169 -13.62 2.94 30.64
C LYS A 169 -12.80 2.70 31.90
N LEU A 170 -13.11 3.35 33.03
CA LEU A 170 -12.38 3.14 34.28
C LEU A 170 -12.57 1.72 34.83
N ILE A 171 -13.81 1.20 34.79
CA ILE A 171 -14.12 -0.18 35.16
C ILE A 171 -13.42 -1.16 34.22
N GLN A 172 -13.44 -0.93 32.90
CA GLN A 172 -12.64 -1.71 31.95
C GLN A 172 -11.17 -1.67 32.35
N ASN A 173 -10.58 -0.48 32.54
CA ASN A 173 -9.18 -0.27 32.93
C ASN A 173 -8.77 -1.05 34.19
N MET A 174 -9.67 -1.24 35.16
CA MET A 174 -9.44 -2.07 36.34
C MET A 174 -9.50 -3.59 36.06
N PHE A 175 -10.15 -4.03 34.98
CA PHE A 175 -10.30 -5.45 34.62
C PHE A 175 -9.23 -6.01 33.67
N TRP A 176 -8.27 -5.20 33.16
CA TRP A 176 -7.20 -5.72 32.28
C TRP A 176 -6.12 -6.49 33.05
N ASP A 177 -5.87 -6.16 34.32
CA ASP A 177 -4.75 -6.74 35.09
C ASP A 177 -4.98 -8.21 35.53
N GLU A 178 -6.23 -8.70 35.54
CA GLU A 178 -6.57 -9.90 36.32
C GLU A 178 -6.73 -11.22 35.54
N LYS A 179 -6.56 -11.26 34.20
CA LYS A 179 -6.75 -12.51 33.41
C LYS A 179 -5.73 -12.72 32.29
N ASN A 180 -4.98 -13.83 32.40
CA ASN A 180 -3.99 -14.39 31.46
C ASN A 180 -2.79 -13.49 31.10
N PRO A 181 -1.60 -13.70 31.70
CA PRO A 181 -0.41 -12.86 31.46
C PRO A 181 0.20 -12.96 30.05
N ASN A 182 -0.27 -13.88 29.20
CA ASN A 182 0.28 -14.15 27.86
C ASN A 182 -0.74 -13.94 26.71
N SER A 183 -1.84 -13.22 26.95
CA SER A 183 -2.79 -12.87 25.88
C SER A 183 -3.06 -11.38 25.84
N VAL A 184 -2.59 -10.72 24.77
CA VAL A 184 -2.97 -9.32 24.48
C VAL A 184 -4.49 -9.26 24.39
N ASN A 185 -5.11 -8.50 25.29
CA ASN A 185 -6.53 -8.19 25.19
C ASN A 185 -6.69 -7.13 24.09
N ILE A 186 -7.41 -7.46 23.02
CA ILE A 186 -7.49 -6.61 21.83
C ILE A 186 -8.86 -5.91 21.82
N PRO A 187 -8.91 -4.56 21.76
CA PRO A 187 -10.17 -3.82 21.67
C PRO A 187 -11.04 -4.30 20.50
N GLN A 188 -12.36 -4.26 20.69
CA GLN A 188 -13.32 -4.82 19.73
C GLN A 188 -13.19 -4.21 18.33
N GLU A 189 -12.78 -2.94 18.26
CA GLU A 189 -12.54 -2.16 17.04
C GLU A 189 -11.32 -2.68 16.24
N PHE A 190 -10.36 -3.31 16.91
CA PHE A 190 -9.16 -3.92 16.32
C PHE A 190 -9.33 -5.42 16.02
N ALA A 191 -10.36 -6.07 16.56
CA ALA A 191 -10.57 -7.51 16.42
C ALA A 191 -10.69 -7.98 14.95
N GLU A 192 -11.21 -7.13 14.06
CA GLU A 192 -11.31 -7.45 12.62
C GLU A 192 -9.93 -7.47 11.94
N ILE A 193 -9.10 -6.45 12.16
CA ILE A 193 -7.75 -6.39 11.55
C ILE A 193 -6.82 -7.44 12.15
N TYR A 194 -6.95 -7.73 13.46
CA TYR A 194 -6.25 -8.86 14.08
C TYR A 194 -6.63 -10.19 13.46
N LYS A 195 -7.92 -10.43 13.23
CA LYS A 195 -8.38 -11.65 12.56
C LYS A 195 -7.80 -11.78 11.15
N LEU A 196 -7.82 -10.72 10.34
CA LEU A 196 -7.24 -10.72 8.99
C LEU A 196 -5.74 -11.00 9.02
N ALA A 197 -4.98 -10.25 9.81
CA ALA A 197 -3.53 -10.40 9.91
C ALA A 197 -3.12 -11.78 10.50
N LYS A 198 -3.92 -12.35 11.41
CA LYS A 198 -3.74 -13.74 11.90
C LYS A 198 -4.06 -14.78 10.82
N GLN A 199 -5.11 -14.56 10.03
CA GLN A 199 -5.47 -15.42 8.89
C GLN A 199 -4.45 -15.36 7.75
N SER A 200 -3.66 -14.28 7.64
CA SER A 200 -2.52 -14.21 6.72
C SER A 200 -1.41 -15.25 7.02
N GLY A 201 -1.41 -15.86 8.21
CA GLY A 201 -0.31 -16.73 8.67
C GLY A 201 0.88 -15.97 9.24
N MET A 202 0.67 -14.77 9.81
CA MET A 202 1.71 -14.06 10.55
C MET A 202 1.99 -14.78 11.89
N LYS A 203 3.27 -14.92 12.26
CA LYS A 203 3.69 -15.48 13.55
C LYS A 203 3.04 -14.69 14.69
N SER A 204 2.32 -15.37 15.59
CA SER A 204 1.50 -14.72 16.62
C SER A 204 2.26 -13.68 17.44
N SER A 205 3.49 -13.97 17.86
CA SER A 205 4.30 -13.01 18.65
C SER A 205 4.57 -11.70 17.92
N HIS A 206 4.89 -11.75 16.61
CA HIS A 206 5.11 -10.56 15.80
C HIS A 206 3.78 -9.83 15.56
N LEU A 207 2.68 -10.57 15.35
CA LEU A 207 1.36 -9.96 15.21
C LEU A 207 0.92 -9.23 16.48
N ASP A 208 1.09 -9.87 17.64
CA ASP A 208 0.72 -9.33 18.94
C ASP A 208 1.60 -8.09 19.28
N GLU A 209 2.89 -8.09 18.90
CA GLU A 209 3.80 -6.94 18.96
C GLU A 209 3.34 -5.76 18.08
N ILE A 210 2.99 -6.00 16.81
CA ILE A 210 2.51 -4.94 15.90
C ILE A 210 1.15 -4.41 16.34
N MET A 211 0.29 -5.26 16.94
CA MET A 211 -0.95 -4.80 17.59
C MET A 211 -0.67 -3.91 18.78
N GLN A 212 0.28 -4.27 19.65
CA GLN A 212 0.67 -3.42 20.77
C GLN A 212 1.21 -2.07 20.29
N LEU A 213 2.15 -2.05 19.33
CA LEU A 213 2.66 -0.83 18.72
C LEU A 213 1.53 0.01 18.08
N SER A 214 0.55 -0.63 17.45
CA SER A 214 -0.63 0.06 16.89
C SER A 214 -1.55 0.63 17.98
N LEU A 215 -1.69 -0.06 19.12
CA LEU A 215 -2.48 0.33 20.28
C LEU A 215 -1.77 1.33 21.19
N GLU A 216 -0.47 1.50 21.08
CA GLU A 216 0.28 2.56 21.74
C GLU A 216 0.26 3.84 20.88
N LEU A 217 0.60 3.72 19.59
CA LEU A 217 0.92 4.86 18.72
C LEU A 217 -0.27 5.46 17.96
N MET A 218 -1.41 4.76 17.82
CA MET A 218 -2.57 5.33 17.12
C MET A 218 -3.31 6.37 18.00
N PRO A 219 -3.54 7.62 17.53
CA PRO A 219 -4.32 8.61 18.26
C PRO A 219 -5.71 8.09 18.65
N LEU A 220 -6.18 8.36 19.88
CA LEU A 220 -7.45 7.83 20.41
C LEU A 220 -8.66 8.10 19.49
N ARG A 221 -8.71 9.28 18.84
CA ARG A 221 -9.77 9.66 17.89
C ARG A 221 -9.86 8.75 16.66
N MET A 222 -8.74 8.15 16.25
CA MET A 222 -8.67 7.25 15.10
C MET A 222 -9.16 5.83 15.43
N ARG A 223 -9.29 5.48 16.73
CA ARG A 223 -9.70 4.16 17.21
C ARG A 223 -11.22 3.94 17.17
N GLU A 224 -12.02 4.98 16.96
CA GLU A 224 -13.49 4.86 16.89
C GLU A 224 -14.00 4.39 15.51
N ASN A 225 -13.12 4.22 14.51
CA ASN A 225 -13.49 3.81 13.14
C ASN A 225 -12.60 2.67 12.62
N SER A 226 -13.20 1.51 12.33
CA SER A 226 -12.49 0.32 11.83
C SER A 226 -11.83 0.51 10.47
N VAL A 227 -12.33 1.41 9.61
CA VAL A 227 -11.68 1.78 8.34
C VAL A 227 -10.38 2.52 8.61
N THR A 228 -10.38 3.44 9.58
CA THR A 228 -9.19 4.18 9.99
C THR A 228 -8.16 3.26 10.66
N ILE A 229 -8.60 2.31 11.50
CA ILE A 229 -7.75 1.28 12.09
C ILE A 229 -7.09 0.42 10.99
N LYS A 230 -7.86 -0.08 10.02
CA LYS A 230 -7.34 -0.84 8.87
C LYS A 230 -6.31 -0.04 8.07
N ARG A 231 -6.60 1.23 7.75
CA ARG A 231 -5.69 2.12 7.01
C ARG A 231 -4.38 2.34 7.78
N TYR A 232 -4.46 2.67 9.06
CA TYR A 232 -3.28 2.86 9.92
C TYR A 232 -2.44 1.59 10.02
N PHE A 233 -3.07 0.42 10.22
CA PHE A 233 -2.35 -0.85 10.31
C PHE A 233 -1.62 -1.21 9.01
N ARG A 234 -2.20 -0.90 7.84
CA ARG A 234 -1.49 -1.01 6.56
C ARG A 234 -0.25 -0.13 6.52
N GLU A 235 -0.36 1.13 6.93
CA GLU A 235 0.78 2.06 6.95
C GLU A 235 1.89 1.64 7.93
N VAL A 236 1.54 1.01 9.06
CA VAL A 236 2.54 0.38 9.95
C VAL A 236 3.26 -0.76 9.24
N LEU A 237 2.53 -1.74 8.68
CA LEU A 237 3.15 -2.86 7.97
C LEU A 237 3.99 -2.41 6.77
N ARG A 238 3.50 -1.44 5.98
CA ARG A 238 4.19 -0.88 4.80
C ARG A 238 5.56 -0.31 5.13
N LYS A 239 5.71 0.26 6.34
CA LYS A 239 6.98 0.82 6.83
C LYS A 239 7.88 -0.20 7.53
N MET A 240 7.34 -1.35 7.95
CA MET A 240 8.11 -2.48 8.49
C MET A 240 8.63 -3.43 7.40
N ILE A 241 7.96 -3.53 6.25
CA ILE A 241 8.43 -4.35 5.12
C ILE A 241 9.56 -3.62 4.38
N LEU A 242 10.77 -4.16 4.49
CA LEU A 242 11.92 -3.70 3.72
C LEU A 242 11.84 -4.24 2.28
N CYS A 243 11.85 -3.35 1.29
CA CYS A 243 12.01 -3.69 -0.14
C CYS A 243 13.22 -2.95 -0.72
N ARG A 244 14.04 -3.65 -1.52
CA ARG A 244 15.15 -3.04 -2.28
C ARG A 244 14.65 -2.75 -3.70
N PRO A 245 14.59 -1.47 -4.14
CA PRO A 245 14.16 -1.15 -5.50
C PRO A 245 15.14 -1.70 -6.54
N GLU A 246 14.62 -1.98 -7.74
CA GLU A 246 15.41 -2.39 -8.90
C GLU A 246 16.22 -1.19 -9.42
N ASP A 247 17.48 -1.07 -8.99
CA ASP A 247 18.39 -0.04 -9.51
C ASP A 247 18.98 -0.45 -10.87
N LEU A 248 18.47 0.25 -11.89
CA LEU A 248 18.84 0.13 -13.29
C LEU A 248 19.95 1.10 -13.74
N ASN A 249 20.38 2.03 -12.88
CA ASN A 249 21.40 3.03 -13.21
C ASN A 249 22.82 2.48 -13.02
N LEU A 250 23.13 1.44 -13.80
CA LEU A 250 24.39 0.71 -13.75
C LEU A 250 25.61 1.63 -13.98
N ARG A 251 26.28 2.02 -12.88
CA ARG A 251 27.63 2.59 -12.88
C ARG A 251 28.72 1.52 -12.98
N GLN A 252 28.37 0.28 -12.68
CA GLN A 252 29.22 -0.91 -12.67
C GLN A 252 28.36 -2.14 -13.07
N LYS A 253 29.01 -3.22 -13.51
CA LYS A 253 28.41 -4.55 -13.73
C LYS A 253 27.70 -5.03 -12.46
N ARG A 254 26.51 -5.61 -12.57
CA ARG A 254 25.84 -6.30 -11.45
C ARG A 254 25.98 -7.82 -11.60
N ILE A 255 26.47 -8.50 -10.57
CA ILE A 255 26.49 -9.97 -10.48
C ILE A 255 25.49 -10.37 -9.40
N LEU A 256 24.51 -11.20 -9.74
CA LEU A 256 23.41 -11.61 -8.85
C LEU A 256 23.39 -13.13 -8.73
N MET A 257 23.65 -13.65 -7.53
CA MET A 257 23.65 -15.10 -7.24
C MET A 257 22.36 -15.50 -6.52
N LEU A 258 21.67 -16.51 -7.04
CA LEU A 258 20.45 -17.05 -6.43
C LEU A 258 20.76 -18.31 -5.61
N VAL A 259 20.74 -18.18 -4.28
CA VAL A 259 20.98 -19.28 -3.33
C VAL A 259 19.68 -19.76 -2.69
N GLY A 260 19.69 -20.93 -2.04
CA GLY A 260 18.54 -21.50 -1.33
C GLY A 260 18.22 -22.95 -1.71
N PRO A 261 17.13 -23.52 -1.15
CA PRO A 261 16.85 -24.95 -1.20
C PRO A 261 16.56 -25.54 -2.59
N THR A 262 16.35 -26.85 -2.63
CA THR A 262 15.73 -27.52 -3.78
C THR A 262 14.24 -27.13 -3.90
N GLY A 263 13.70 -27.13 -5.12
CA GLY A 263 12.25 -26.94 -5.35
C GLY A 263 11.67 -25.53 -5.12
N VAL A 264 12.43 -24.57 -4.59
CA VAL A 264 11.99 -23.16 -4.39
C VAL A 264 11.95 -22.30 -5.66
N GLY A 265 12.41 -22.84 -6.80
CA GLY A 265 12.28 -22.19 -8.12
C GLY A 265 13.41 -21.22 -8.51
N LYS A 266 14.64 -21.39 -7.99
CA LYS A 266 15.81 -20.54 -8.32
C LYS A 266 16.04 -20.43 -9.84
N THR A 267 16.27 -21.57 -10.50
CA THR A 267 16.44 -21.73 -11.95
C THR A 267 15.36 -21.00 -12.77
N THR A 268 14.08 -21.17 -12.42
CA THR A 268 12.95 -20.50 -13.09
C THR A 268 12.94 -18.99 -12.84
N THR A 269 13.27 -18.56 -11.61
CA THR A 269 13.34 -17.15 -11.23
C THR A 269 14.48 -16.44 -11.94
N LEU A 270 15.63 -17.10 -12.10
CA LEU A 270 16.76 -16.60 -12.88
C LEU A 270 16.40 -16.45 -14.36
N ALA A 271 15.68 -17.41 -14.96
CA ALA A 271 15.19 -17.28 -16.33
C ALA A 271 14.23 -16.08 -16.51
N LYS A 272 13.36 -15.82 -15.53
CA LYS A 272 12.49 -14.62 -15.52
C LYS A 272 13.30 -13.32 -15.38
N LEU A 273 14.29 -13.26 -14.48
CA LEU A 273 15.20 -12.11 -14.31
C LEU A 273 16.00 -11.83 -15.59
N ALA A 274 16.54 -12.88 -16.21
CA ALA A 274 17.27 -12.79 -17.46
C ALA A 274 16.39 -12.18 -18.57
N ALA A 275 15.15 -12.65 -18.70
CA ALA A 275 14.17 -12.10 -19.64
C ALA A 275 13.75 -10.67 -19.30
N ARG A 276 13.60 -10.35 -18.01
CA ARG A 276 13.25 -9.00 -17.54
C ARG A 276 14.29 -7.98 -18.00
N TYR A 277 15.55 -8.19 -17.64
CA TYR A 277 16.65 -7.29 -17.99
C TYR A 277 16.94 -7.23 -19.50
N SER A 278 16.93 -8.36 -20.20
CA SER A 278 17.30 -8.39 -21.62
C SER A 278 16.17 -8.02 -22.59
N ARG A 279 14.91 -8.36 -22.27
CA ARG A 279 13.78 -8.25 -23.22
C ARG A 279 12.61 -7.40 -22.74
N MET A 280 12.29 -7.35 -21.45
CA MET A 280 11.08 -6.65 -20.98
C MET A 280 11.30 -5.15 -20.73
N LEU A 281 12.32 -4.77 -19.95
CA LEU A 281 12.60 -3.37 -19.60
C LEU A 281 12.82 -2.46 -20.82
N ALA A 282 12.58 -1.15 -20.68
CA ALA A 282 12.70 -0.19 -21.79
C ALA A 282 14.12 -0.17 -22.40
N LYS A 283 15.15 0.04 -21.56
CA LYS A 283 16.53 -0.29 -21.92
C LYS A 283 16.69 -1.82 -21.89
N LYS A 284 17.21 -2.39 -22.98
CA LYS A 284 17.58 -3.81 -23.09
C LYS A 284 19.03 -3.96 -22.63
N TYR A 285 19.26 -4.78 -21.62
CA TYR A 285 20.58 -5.01 -21.04
C TYR A 285 21.23 -6.28 -21.62
N LYS A 286 22.56 -6.29 -21.71
CA LYS A 286 23.32 -7.51 -21.98
C LYS A 286 23.37 -8.36 -20.73
N VAL A 287 22.92 -9.61 -20.84
CA VAL A 287 22.86 -10.56 -19.72
C VAL A 287 23.69 -11.79 -20.06
N GLY A 288 24.60 -12.16 -19.16
CA GLY A 288 25.24 -13.47 -19.13
C GLY A 288 24.63 -14.33 -18.02
N ILE A 289 24.64 -15.65 -18.21
CA ILE A 289 24.22 -16.62 -17.20
C ILE A 289 25.42 -17.50 -16.85
N ILE A 290 25.61 -17.79 -15.57
CA ILE A 290 26.49 -18.85 -15.09
C ILE A 290 25.62 -19.84 -14.30
N THR A 291 25.85 -21.14 -14.45
CA THR A 291 25.24 -22.16 -13.58
C THR A 291 26.28 -22.96 -12.84
N LEU A 292 26.05 -23.12 -11.53
CA LEU A 292 26.76 -24.02 -10.62
C LEU A 292 25.92 -25.27 -10.32
N ASP A 293 24.85 -25.53 -11.09
CA ASP A 293 24.02 -26.74 -11.00
C ASP A 293 24.29 -27.68 -12.18
N ASN A 294 25.44 -28.35 -12.09
CA ASN A 294 25.88 -29.36 -13.05
C ASN A 294 25.32 -30.76 -12.74
N TYR A 295 24.62 -30.92 -11.61
CA TYR A 295 24.03 -32.19 -11.19
C TYR A 295 22.65 -32.43 -11.80
N ARG A 296 21.85 -31.37 -12.02
CA ARG A 296 20.52 -31.46 -12.64
C ARG A 296 20.60 -31.15 -14.13
N ILE A 297 20.85 -32.16 -14.96
CA ILE A 297 20.90 -32.06 -16.44
C ILE A 297 19.73 -31.21 -16.99
N GLY A 298 18.50 -31.51 -16.59
CA GLY A 298 17.31 -30.77 -17.04
C GLY A 298 17.24 -29.30 -16.60
N ALA A 299 17.97 -28.88 -15.56
CA ALA A 299 18.07 -27.47 -15.17
C ALA A 299 19.04 -26.70 -16.10
N LEU A 300 20.18 -27.32 -16.43
CA LEU A 300 21.10 -26.79 -17.44
C LEU A 300 20.43 -26.72 -18.82
N GLU A 301 19.72 -27.77 -19.25
CA GLU A 301 18.93 -27.77 -20.50
C GLU A 301 17.86 -26.67 -20.51
N GLN A 302 17.12 -26.51 -19.41
CA GLN A 302 16.09 -25.48 -19.27
C GLN A 302 16.68 -24.06 -19.37
N LEU A 303 17.74 -23.76 -18.63
CA LEU A 303 18.42 -22.46 -18.72
C LEU A 303 19.04 -22.25 -20.11
N SER A 304 19.62 -23.29 -20.71
CA SER A 304 20.21 -23.22 -22.06
C SER A 304 19.15 -22.92 -23.12
N TRP A 305 17.94 -23.49 -23.01
CA TRP A 305 16.83 -23.16 -23.90
C TRP A 305 16.42 -21.69 -23.78
N TYR A 306 16.31 -21.18 -22.55
CA TYR A 306 16.02 -19.77 -22.28
C TYR A 306 17.12 -18.84 -22.81
N ALA A 307 18.39 -19.14 -22.54
CA ALA A 307 19.55 -18.36 -23.00
C ALA A 307 19.61 -18.30 -24.55
N ASN A 308 19.48 -19.45 -25.23
CA ASN A 308 19.43 -19.52 -26.69
C ASN A 308 18.27 -18.71 -27.29
N LYS A 309 17.06 -18.86 -26.73
CA LYS A 309 15.87 -18.09 -27.15
C LYS A 309 16.06 -16.58 -26.96
N MET A 310 16.83 -16.19 -25.95
CA MET A 310 17.11 -14.78 -25.64
C MET A 310 18.42 -14.23 -26.26
N LYS A 311 19.26 -15.08 -26.86
CA LYS A 311 20.60 -14.77 -27.37
C LYS A 311 21.55 -14.24 -26.28
N MET A 312 21.61 -14.97 -25.16
CA MET A 312 22.56 -14.79 -24.07
C MET A 312 23.66 -15.85 -24.13
N SER A 313 24.84 -15.55 -23.58
CA SER A 313 25.80 -16.59 -23.20
C SER A 313 25.35 -17.28 -21.92
N ILE A 314 25.67 -18.57 -21.80
CA ILE A 314 25.38 -19.39 -20.64
C ILE A 314 26.54 -20.38 -20.43
N GLU A 315 27.24 -20.24 -19.31
CA GLU A 315 28.40 -21.07 -19.01
C GLU A 315 28.13 -21.96 -17.78
N ALA A 316 28.65 -23.18 -17.81
CA ALA A 316 28.46 -24.19 -16.76
C ALA A 316 29.79 -24.44 -16.03
N VAL A 317 29.83 -24.15 -14.73
CA VAL A 317 31.08 -24.02 -13.96
C VAL A 317 31.09 -24.97 -12.78
N ILE A 318 32.19 -25.69 -12.59
CA ILE A 318 32.34 -26.70 -11.52
C ILE A 318 33.11 -26.14 -10.31
N ASP A 319 34.16 -25.32 -10.52
CA ASP A 319 35.00 -24.80 -9.44
C ASP A 319 35.15 -23.27 -9.47
N ALA A 320 35.59 -22.71 -8.33
CA ALA A 320 35.69 -21.27 -8.13
C ALA A 320 36.79 -20.57 -8.96
N LYS A 321 37.77 -21.30 -9.51
CA LYS A 321 38.79 -20.73 -10.40
C LYS A 321 38.27 -20.55 -11.81
N ASP A 322 37.48 -21.50 -12.29
CA ASP A 322 36.78 -21.36 -13.56
C ASP A 322 35.66 -20.31 -13.45
N PHE A 323 34.99 -20.21 -12.30
CA PHE A 323 34.01 -19.16 -12.02
C PHE A 323 34.56 -17.73 -12.21
N ALA A 324 35.77 -17.47 -11.72
CA ALA A 324 36.42 -16.17 -11.92
C ALA A 324 36.67 -15.87 -13.41
N LYS A 325 37.13 -16.87 -14.19
CA LYS A 325 37.35 -16.73 -15.64
C LYS A 325 36.06 -16.42 -16.39
N GLU A 326 34.94 -17.06 -16.04
CA GLU A 326 33.68 -16.80 -16.73
C GLU A 326 33.07 -15.43 -16.36
N ILE A 327 33.36 -14.90 -15.16
CA ILE A 327 33.02 -13.52 -14.81
C ILE A 327 33.83 -12.50 -15.64
N GLU A 328 35.08 -12.82 -15.98
CA GLU A 328 35.95 -12.05 -16.87
C GLU A 328 35.52 -12.18 -18.34
N ALA A 329 35.24 -13.40 -18.82
CA ALA A 329 34.72 -13.64 -20.17
C ALA A 329 33.41 -12.90 -20.44
N LEU A 330 32.55 -12.81 -19.42
CA LEU A 330 31.29 -12.05 -19.43
C LEU A 330 31.47 -10.56 -19.04
N GLU A 331 32.67 -9.97 -19.09
CA GLU A 331 32.88 -8.54 -18.78
C GLU A 331 32.05 -7.59 -19.66
N TYR A 332 31.78 -7.98 -20.91
CA TYR A 332 30.98 -7.19 -21.83
C TYR A 332 29.48 -7.09 -21.46
N CYS A 333 29.00 -7.83 -20.44
CA CYS A 333 27.61 -7.84 -19.98
C CYS A 333 27.33 -6.78 -18.90
N ASP A 334 26.11 -6.22 -18.94
CA ASP A 334 25.58 -5.32 -17.91
C ASP A 334 25.25 -6.10 -16.61
N PHE A 335 24.67 -7.30 -16.76
CA PHE A 335 24.30 -8.22 -15.69
C PHE A 335 24.92 -9.60 -15.91
N ILE A 336 25.40 -10.23 -14.83
CA ILE A 336 25.67 -11.67 -14.76
C ILE A 336 24.71 -12.28 -13.73
N LEU A 337 24.01 -13.34 -14.09
CA LEU A 337 23.08 -14.05 -13.21
C LEU A 337 23.60 -15.46 -12.93
N VAL A 338 23.69 -15.85 -11.66
CA VAL A 338 24.27 -17.12 -11.23
C VAL A 338 23.22 -18.01 -10.56
N ASP A 339 22.90 -19.17 -11.17
CA ASP A 339 22.05 -20.19 -10.54
C ASP A 339 22.93 -21.17 -9.75
N THR A 340 22.55 -21.50 -8.51
CA THR A 340 23.27 -22.49 -7.70
C THR A 340 22.51 -23.79 -7.55
N THR A 341 23.24 -24.88 -7.32
CA THR A 341 22.64 -26.14 -6.86
C THR A 341 21.74 -25.89 -5.63
N GLY A 342 20.63 -26.62 -5.54
CA GLY A 342 19.76 -26.62 -4.36
C GLY A 342 20.31 -27.53 -3.26
N HIS A 343 20.44 -27.02 -2.05
CA HIS A 343 20.93 -27.77 -0.88
C HIS A 343 19.92 -27.71 0.26
N SER A 344 19.80 -28.77 1.06
CA SER A 344 18.99 -28.74 2.26
C SER A 344 19.60 -27.75 3.26
N GLN A 345 18.79 -27.09 4.10
CA GLN A 345 19.28 -26.30 5.23
C GLN A 345 20.14 -27.13 6.21
N TYR A 346 20.05 -28.46 6.16
CA TYR A 346 20.88 -29.38 6.93
C TYR A 346 22.22 -29.74 6.24
N ASP A 347 22.38 -29.49 4.94
CA ASP A 347 23.61 -29.72 4.16
C ASP A 347 24.67 -28.61 4.39
N LYS A 348 25.00 -28.31 5.66
CA LYS A 348 25.81 -27.12 6.01
C LYS A 348 27.17 -27.04 5.32
N GLU A 349 27.82 -28.18 5.06
CA GLU A 349 29.08 -28.25 4.31
C GLU A 349 28.92 -27.81 2.84
N LYS A 350 27.84 -28.25 2.17
CA LYS A 350 27.56 -27.86 0.77
C LYS A 350 27.15 -26.40 0.67
N ILE A 351 26.40 -25.90 1.64
CA ILE A 351 26.09 -24.47 1.74
C ILE A 351 27.39 -23.68 1.93
N ALA A 352 28.25 -24.06 2.87
CA ALA A 352 29.53 -23.38 3.10
C ALA A 352 30.45 -23.40 1.85
N GLY A 353 30.45 -24.49 1.08
CA GLY A 353 31.19 -24.58 -0.19
C GLY A 353 30.79 -23.54 -1.24
N LEU A 354 29.54 -23.04 -1.23
CA LEU A 354 29.14 -21.93 -2.11
C LEU A 354 29.91 -20.63 -1.81
N LYS A 355 30.51 -20.49 -0.62
CA LYS A 355 31.27 -19.30 -0.24
C LYS A 355 32.58 -19.15 -1.02
N GLU A 356 33.17 -20.25 -1.51
CA GLU A 356 34.39 -20.20 -2.34
C GLU A 356 34.17 -19.41 -3.64
N PHE A 357 32.94 -19.40 -4.16
CA PHE A 357 32.55 -18.62 -5.33
C PHE A 357 32.29 -17.14 -5.00
N ILE A 358 31.93 -16.82 -3.75
CA ILE A 358 31.60 -15.46 -3.28
C ILE A 358 32.86 -14.70 -2.86
N ASP A 359 33.76 -15.35 -2.11
CA ASP A 359 35.00 -14.74 -1.59
C ASP A 359 36.04 -14.45 -2.71
N GLY A 360 35.74 -14.77 -3.98
CA GLY A 360 36.62 -14.62 -5.16
C GLY A 360 36.94 -13.19 -5.61
N GLY A 361 36.77 -12.18 -4.75
CA GLY A 361 37.13 -10.78 -5.02
C GLY A 361 36.12 -9.97 -5.84
N TYR A 362 34.98 -10.55 -6.22
CA TYR A 362 33.91 -9.89 -6.97
C TYR A 362 32.78 -9.39 -6.06
N ASN A 363 32.18 -8.25 -6.39
CA ASN A 363 31.00 -7.73 -5.68
C ASN A 363 29.74 -8.46 -6.18
N ILE A 364 29.38 -9.55 -5.50
CA ILE A 364 28.25 -10.43 -5.83
C ILE A 364 27.09 -10.14 -4.88
N ASP A 365 25.94 -9.80 -5.46
CA ASP A 365 24.66 -9.56 -4.77
C ASP A 365 24.00 -10.93 -4.48
N VAL A 366 23.98 -11.35 -3.21
CA VAL A 366 23.53 -12.69 -2.80
C VAL A 366 22.05 -12.67 -2.44
N SER A 367 21.22 -13.32 -3.24
CA SER A 367 19.78 -13.40 -3.00
C SER A 367 19.32 -14.79 -2.58
N LEU A 368 18.75 -14.89 -1.38
CA LEU A 368 18.13 -16.13 -0.89
C LEU A 368 16.71 -16.25 -1.45
N VAL A 369 16.45 -17.35 -2.17
CA VAL A 369 15.15 -17.65 -2.78
C VAL A 369 14.35 -18.57 -1.85
N LEU A 370 13.12 -18.18 -1.52
CA LEU A 370 12.23 -18.88 -0.58
C LEU A 370 10.82 -19.06 -1.15
N SER A 371 10.23 -20.23 -0.93
CA SER A 371 8.82 -20.51 -1.30
C SER A 371 7.89 -19.99 -0.21
N VAL A 372 6.87 -19.19 -0.53
CA VAL A 372 5.94 -18.67 0.51
C VAL A 372 5.08 -19.77 1.15
N THR A 373 4.99 -20.93 0.49
CA THR A 373 4.33 -22.15 0.99
C THR A 373 5.13 -22.89 2.07
N THR A 374 6.38 -22.51 2.33
CA THR A 374 7.18 -22.99 3.45
C THR A 374 6.67 -22.38 4.77
N LYS A 375 6.74 -23.12 5.89
CA LYS A 375 6.36 -22.58 7.20
C LYS A 375 7.37 -21.53 7.67
N TYR A 376 6.97 -20.63 8.57
CA TYR A 376 7.88 -19.64 9.14
C TYR A 376 9.09 -20.28 9.85
N GLU A 377 8.90 -21.41 10.56
CA GLU A 377 9.99 -22.12 11.25
C GLU A 377 11.00 -22.69 10.24
N ASP A 378 10.50 -23.41 9.23
CA ASP A 378 11.32 -23.95 8.14
C ASP A 378 12.04 -22.81 7.37
N MET A 379 11.37 -21.68 7.12
CA MET A 379 11.96 -20.49 6.49
C MET A 379 13.11 -19.90 7.33
N LYS A 380 12.96 -19.88 8.67
CA LYS A 380 13.96 -19.35 9.59
C LYS A 380 15.21 -20.25 9.64
N ASP A 381 15.02 -21.56 9.71
CA ASP A 381 16.11 -22.55 9.63
C ASP A 381 16.90 -22.46 8.31
N ILE A 382 16.19 -22.22 7.18
CA ILE A 382 16.80 -21.96 5.87
C ILE A 382 17.59 -20.65 5.90
N TYR A 383 17.00 -19.55 6.39
CA TYR A 383 17.68 -18.26 6.46
C TYR A 383 18.96 -18.33 7.31
N ASP A 384 18.90 -18.94 8.50
CA ASP A 384 20.04 -19.04 9.40
C ASP A 384 21.15 -19.93 8.83
N SER A 385 20.80 -21.03 8.16
CA SER A 385 21.80 -21.92 7.55
C SER A 385 22.45 -21.32 6.29
N PHE A 386 21.70 -20.59 5.46
CA PHE A 386 22.25 -19.88 4.30
C PHE A 386 22.91 -18.53 4.66
N GLY A 387 22.70 -18.01 5.88
CA GLY A 387 23.24 -16.73 6.35
C GLY A 387 24.78 -16.63 6.31
N VAL A 388 25.49 -17.77 6.34
CA VAL A 388 26.96 -17.85 6.19
C VAL A 388 27.48 -17.31 4.84
N LEU A 389 26.59 -17.16 3.85
CA LEU A 389 26.88 -16.62 2.52
C LEU A 389 26.72 -15.10 2.42
N GLY A 390 26.30 -14.42 3.49
CA GLY A 390 26.19 -12.95 3.50
C GLY A 390 25.00 -12.41 2.69
N ILE A 391 23.82 -13.03 2.81
CA ILE A 391 22.59 -12.69 2.06
C ILE A 391 22.31 -11.17 2.05
N ASP A 392 22.19 -10.57 0.87
CA ASP A 392 21.82 -9.17 0.65
C ASP A 392 20.31 -8.95 0.59
N THR A 393 19.60 -9.79 -0.17
CA THR A 393 18.13 -9.71 -0.34
C THR A 393 17.43 -11.06 -0.30
N LEU A 394 16.14 -11.01 -0.02
CA LEU A 394 15.22 -12.15 -0.16
C LEU A 394 14.47 -12.06 -1.49
N ILE A 395 14.16 -13.22 -2.08
CA ILE A 395 13.24 -13.35 -3.21
C ILE A 395 12.19 -14.40 -2.84
N PHE A 396 10.92 -14.00 -2.83
CA PHE A 396 9.82 -14.90 -2.50
C PHE A 396 9.15 -15.45 -3.75
N THR A 397 8.86 -16.75 -3.76
CA THR A 397 8.30 -17.47 -4.90
C THR A 397 7.02 -18.21 -4.54
N LYS A 398 6.24 -18.56 -5.57
CA LYS A 398 4.99 -19.32 -5.49
C LYS A 398 3.89 -18.59 -4.71
N LEU A 399 3.80 -17.26 -4.87
CA LEU A 399 2.74 -16.45 -4.24
C LEU A 399 1.34 -16.90 -4.69
N ASP A 400 1.24 -17.45 -5.89
CA ASP A 400 0.08 -18.11 -6.49
C ASP A 400 -0.29 -19.46 -5.86
N GLU A 401 0.64 -20.11 -5.14
CA GLU A 401 0.42 -21.40 -4.47
C GLU A 401 0.03 -21.26 -2.98
N SER A 402 -0.08 -20.04 -2.44
CA SER A 402 -0.46 -19.81 -1.04
C SER A 402 -1.64 -18.84 -0.86
N ARG A 403 -2.47 -19.11 0.16
CA ARG A 403 -3.51 -18.19 0.65
C ARG A 403 -3.04 -17.32 1.83
N GLY A 404 -1.89 -17.63 2.42
CA GLY A 404 -1.32 -16.92 3.55
C GLY A 404 0.12 -16.48 3.24
N LEU A 405 0.41 -15.20 3.45
CA LEU A 405 1.69 -14.58 3.15
C LEU A 405 2.40 -13.98 4.38
N GLY A 406 1.77 -14.02 5.56
CA GLY A 406 2.33 -13.48 6.82
C GLY A 406 3.61 -14.16 7.30
N ASN A 407 3.92 -15.38 6.83
CA ASN A 407 5.23 -16.02 7.04
C ASN A 407 6.36 -15.15 6.46
N LEU A 408 6.17 -14.57 5.27
CA LEU A 408 7.20 -13.77 4.59
C LEU A 408 7.50 -12.48 5.36
N PHE A 409 6.45 -11.81 5.86
CA PHE A 409 6.60 -10.66 6.76
C PHE A 409 7.35 -11.06 8.02
N SER A 410 6.97 -12.20 8.63
CA SER A 410 7.56 -12.66 9.89
C SER A 410 9.06 -12.91 9.77
N LEU A 411 9.52 -13.39 8.61
CA LEU A 411 10.95 -13.52 8.31
C LEU A 411 11.62 -12.18 8.00
N VAL A 412 11.02 -11.29 7.20
CA VAL A 412 11.60 -9.98 6.84
C VAL A 412 11.79 -9.10 8.07
N HIS A 413 10.80 -9.06 8.96
CA HIS A 413 10.82 -8.30 10.20
C HIS A 413 11.96 -8.74 11.14
N GLU A 414 12.23 -10.05 11.23
CA GLU A 414 13.27 -10.61 12.09
C GLU A 414 14.67 -10.58 11.44
N SER A 415 14.76 -10.87 10.13
CA SER A 415 16.04 -10.90 9.40
C SER A 415 16.58 -9.51 9.07
N GLN A 416 15.72 -8.49 9.02
CA GLN A 416 16.02 -7.14 8.52
C GLN A 416 16.62 -7.13 7.10
N LYS A 417 16.33 -8.17 6.29
CA LYS A 417 16.76 -8.27 4.89
C LYS A 417 15.67 -7.77 3.95
N PRO A 418 15.97 -6.84 3.03
CA PRO A 418 14.99 -6.38 2.08
C PRO A 418 14.60 -7.47 1.06
N ILE A 419 13.37 -7.41 0.57
CA ILE A 419 12.93 -8.21 -0.57
C ILE A 419 13.29 -7.47 -1.86
N SER A 420 13.83 -8.15 -2.87
CA SER A 420 14.06 -7.57 -4.21
C SER A 420 12.96 -7.96 -5.22
N TYR A 421 12.55 -9.22 -5.25
CA TYR A 421 11.60 -9.75 -6.24
C TYR A 421 10.57 -10.72 -5.66
N LEU A 422 9.46 -10.84 -6.40
CA LEU A 422 8.34 -11.75 -6.13
C LEU A 422 8.00 -12.55 -7.39
N SER A 423 7.98 -13.88 -7.32
CA SER A 423 7.47 -14.74 -8.40
C SER A 423 6.00 -15.09 -8.14
N VAL A 424 5.11 -14.52 -8.95
CA VAL A 424 3.65 -14.45 -8.77
C VAL A 424 2.86 -15.48 -9.60
N GLY A 425 3.51 -16.57 -9.98
CA GLY A 425 3.03 -17.53 -10.97
C GLY A 425 4.16 -18.33 -11.61
N GLN A 426 3.81 -19.18 -12.56
CA GLN A 426 4.74 -20.10 -13.22
C GLN A 426 5.21 -19.62 -14.60
N GLU A 427 4.56 -18.60 -15.20
CA GLU A 427 4.82 -18.19 -16.59
C GLU A 427 6.14 -17.42 -16.72
N VAL A 428 7.01 -17.89 -17.63
CA VAL A 428 8.25 -17.18 -18.00
C VAL A 428 8.03 -16.45 -19.33
N PRO A 429 8.16 -15.11 -19.37
CA PRO A 429 8.83 -14.27 -18.38
C PRO A 429 7.90 -13.50 -17.42
N MET A 430 6.58 -13.56 -17.61
CA MET A 430 5.66 -12.55 -17.08
C MET A 430 5.49 -12.57 -15.55
N ASP A 431 5.51 -13.73 -14.91
CA ASP A 431 5.20 -13.84 -13.47
C ASP A 431 6.40 -13.48 -12.56
N LEU A 432 6.99 -12.29 -12.75
CA LEU A 432 8.03 -11.70 -11.91
C LEU A 432 7.77 -10.21 -11.66
N LYS A 433 7.53 -9.85 -10.40
CA LYS A 433 7.30 -8.47 -9.95
C LYS A 433 8.50 -7.99 -9.11
N VAL A 434 8.85 -6.71 -9.23
CA VAL A 434 9.74 -6.03 -8.26
C VAL A 434 8.98 -5.91 -6.93
N ALA A 435 9.65 -6.19 -5.81
CA ALA A 435 9.02 -6.09 -4.50
C ALA A 435 8.66 -4.63 -4.17
N THR A 436 7.45 -4.44 -3.67
CA THR A 436 6.84 -3.16 -3.28
C THR A 436 6.10 -3.40 -1.97
N ASN A 437 6.21 -2.46 -1.02
CA ASN A 437 5.65 -2.65 0.32
C ASN A 437 4.11 -2.66 0.27
N GLU A 438 3.55 -1.87 -0.65
CA GLU A 438 2.12 -1.67 -0.86
C GLU A 438 1.48 -2.98 -1.31
N TYR A 439 1.98 -3.54 -2.43
CA TYR A 439 1.51 -4.82 -2.98
C TYR A 439 1.65 -5.98 -1.99
N LEU A 440 2.70 -6.00 -1.17
CA LEU A 440 2.91 -7.05 -0.17
C LEU A 440 1.92 -6.96 0.99
N VAL A 441 1.70 -5.76 1.54
CA VAL A 441 0.70 -5.56 2.61
C VAL A 441 -0.71 -5.86 2.11
N ASP A 442 -1.04 -5.44 0.90
CA ASP A 442 -2.35 -5.68 0.32
C ASP A 442 -2.55 -7.19 0.04
N CYS A 443 -1.55 -7.88 -0.54
CA CYS A 443 -1.60 -9.35 -0.70
C CYS A 443 -1.62 -10.12 0.64
N MET A 444 -1.05 -9.57 1.73
CA MET A 444 -1.09 -10.19 3.05
C MET A 444 -2.46 -10.09 3.72
N LEU A 445 -3.18 -8.98 3.53
CA LEU A 445 -4.42 -8.70 4.26
C LEU A 445 -5.69 -9.04 3.48
N ASP A 446 -5.68 -8.84 2.16
CA ASP A 446 -6.81 -9.12 1.26
C ASP A 446 -6.65 -10.48 0.54
N GLY A 447 -5.43 -11.04 0.56
CA GLY A 447 -5.05 -12.25 -0.14
C GLY A 447 -4.33 -11.99 -1.47
N PHE A 448 -3.64 -13.00 -1.99
CA PHE A 448 -2.90 -12.87 -3.24
C PHE A 448 -3.82 -12.61 -4.45
N SER A 449 -3.53 -11.55 -5.19
CA SER A 449 -3.97 -11.37 -6.58
C SER A 449 -2.79 -11.31 -7.54
N ASN A 450 -2.94 -11.87 -8.74
CA ASN A 450 -1.92 -11.81 -9.79
C ASN A 450 -2.17 -10.57 -10.69
N PRO A 451 -1.34 -9.53 -10.61
CA PRO A 451 -1.55 -8.27 -11.35
C PRO A 451 -1.40 -8.44 -12.87
N ASN A 452 -0.81 -9.54 -13.36
CA ASN A 452 -0.75 -9.86 -14.79
C ASN A 452 -2.11 -10.32 -15.34
N LYS A 453 -3.05 -10.73 -14.46
CA LYS A 453 -4.36 -11.30 -14.83
C LYS A 453 -5.53 -10.35 -14.52
N GLU A 454 -5.25 -9.19 -13.93
CA GLU A 454 -6.19 -8.08 -13.75
C GLU A 454 -6.16 -7.06 -14.91
N GLN A 455 -5.23 -7.25 -15.87
CA GLN A 455 -4.99 -6.36 -17.02
C GLN A 455 -5.34 -7.00 -18.37
N ALA A 456 -6.06 -8.13 -18.36
CA ALA A 456 -6.41 -8.95 -19.52
C ALA A 456 -7.90 -9.34 -19.50
#